data_AF-A0A813JQ26-F1
#
_entry.id   AF-A0A813JQ26-F1
#
_cell.length_a   1.000
_cell.length_b   1.000
_cell.length_c   1.000
_cell.angle_alpha   90.00
_cell.angle_beta   90.00
_cell.angle_gamma   90.00
#
_symmetry.space_group_name_H-M   'P 1'
#
loop_
_entity.id
_entity.type
_entity.pdbx_description
1 polymer ?
#
loop_
_entity_poly.entity_id
_entity_poly.type
_entity_poly.pdbx_seq_one_letter_code
_entity_poly.pdbx_strand_id
1 'polypeptide(L)'
;MADSPHSNGFLVRCVGRRRIRDGSLSTSVTVVKALLTPWLVVDLLRARKARESWAECLFQLYSMGSPPPSLPSLVSANPGCCRFVCISDTHQCHDRLPPLPAGDVLVHCGDFTNFGSRDEVRKFALWMASQPHGLKLVVPGNHDMILDESYYDAYWGDWSAQQESHSEAVAEFTSRGIQLLVDKSIEVHGLHVYGSPWVTRYASWKTAFNKESEAMGEHWQSVPDGVDVLLTHMPPLGVGDRDQDGRRTGCPHLAQRVKEIGPRLHVFGHIHTDYGAVTAEGTTYVNPASVSDGYRVGGRSAIVVDVLR
;
A
#
# COMPACT_ATOMS: atom_id res chain seq x y z
N MET A 1 -5.25 -46.56 -27.40
CA MET A 1 -5.72 -45.27 -26.87
C MET A 1 -6.53 -45.59 -25.62
N ALA A 2 -5.87 -45.57 -24.47
CA ALA A 2 -6.14 -44.65 -23.35
C ALA A 2 -7.35 -45.06 -22.50
N ASP A 3 -7.08 -45.87 -21.47
CA ASP A 3 -7.89 -45.97 -20.26
C ASP A 3 -7.76 -44.68 -19.41
N SER A 4 -8.87 -44.26 -18.80
CA SER A 4 -8.87 -43.42 -17.59
C SER A 4 -10.13 -43.74 -16.78
N PRO A 5 -10.00 -44.36 -15.58
CA PRO A 5 -11.12 -44.70 -14.74
C PRO A 5 -11.29 -43.71 -13.55
N HIS A 6 -12.56 -43.44 -13.22
CA HIS A 6 -13.09 -42.88 -11.96
C HIS A 6 -12.85 -41.40 -11.63
N SER A 7 -13.79 -40.53 -12.04
CA SER A 7 -14.01 -39.22 -11.41
C SER A 7 -14.94 -39.35 -10.19
N ASN A 8 -14.37 -39.32 -8.98
CA ASN A 8 -15.11 -39.29 -7.71
C ASN A 8 -15.72 -37.90 -7.43
N GLY A 9 -16.79 -37.55 -8.15
CA GLY A 9 -17.58 -36.35 -7.84
C GLY A 9 -18.82 -36.69 -7.01
N PHE A 10 -19.00 -36.06 -5.84
CA PHE A 10 -20.26 -36.12 -5.10
C PHE A 10 -21.25 -35.06 -5.64
N LEU A 11 -22.52 -35.44 -5.77
CA LEU A 11 -23.61 -34.52 -6.16
C LEU A 11 -24.12 -33.78 -4.92
N VAL A 12 -24.00 -32.47 -4.89
CA VAL A 12 -24.54 -31.64 -3.80
C VAL A 12 -25.91 -31.10 -4.22
N ARG A 13 -26.93 -31.40 -3.43
CA ARG A 13 -28.30 -30.87 -3.58
C ARG A 13 -28.44 -29.61 -2.72
N CYS A 14 -28.46 -28.45 -3.37
CA CYS A 14 -28.75 -27.19 -2.70
C CYS A 14 -30.26 -26.94 -2.73
N VAL A 15 -30.86 -26.78 -1.56
CA VAL A 15 -32.29 -26.51 -1.39
C VAL A 15 -32.46 -25.04 -1.00
N GLY A 16 -32.94 -24.23 -1.94
CA GLY A 16 -33.29 -22.83 -1.68
C GLY A 16 -34.75 -22.71 -1.28
N ARG A 17 -35.06 -21.90 -0.26
CA ARG A 17 -36.43 -21.51 0.07
C ARG A 17 -36.61 -20.03 -0.13
N ARG A 18 -37.62 -19.64 -0.91
CA ARG A 18 -38.00 -18.24 -1.11
C ARG A 18 -39.45 -18.05 -0.72
N ARG A 19 -39.72 -17.02 0.08
CA ARG A 19 -41.08 -16.61 0.41
C ARG A 19 -41.69 -15.92 -0.80
N ILE A 20 -42.81 -16.45 -1.29
CA ILE A 20 -43.54 -15.85 -2.41
C ILE A 20 -44.66 -14.96 -1.89
N ARG A 21 -45.27 -14.16 -2.78
CA ARG A 21 -46.04 -12.96 -2.43
C ARG A 21 -47.26 -13.21 -1.52
N ASP A 22 -47.80 -14.43 -1.49
CA ASP A 22 -48.91 -14.83 -0.62
C ASP A 22 -48.48 -15.27 0.80
N GLY A 23 -47.18 -15.19 1.10
CA GLY A 23 -46.61 -15.57 2.40
C GLY A 23 -46.20 -17.04 2.50
N SER A 24 -46.52 -17.87 1.52
CA SER A 24 -46.07 -19.27 1.44
C SER A 24 -44.58 -19.37 1.04
N LEU A 25 -43.94 -20.48 1.42
CA LEU A 25 -42.53 -20.74 1.11
C LEU A 25 -42.43 -21.70 -0.09
N SER A 26 -41.91 -21.20 -1.20
CA SER A 26 -41.54 -22.03 -2.35
C SER A 26 -40.13 -22.60 -2.14
N THR A 27 -39.97 -23.89 -2.39
CA THR A 27 -38.68 -24.60 -2.25
C THR A 27 -38.21 -25.06 -3.62
N SER A 28 -37.02 -24.63 -4.04
CA SER A 28 -36.35 -25.14 -5.24
C SER A 28 -35.12 -25.95 -4.86
N VAL A 29 -34.89 -27.06 -5.58
CA VAL A 29 -33.73 -27.93 -5.37
C VAL A 29 -32.88 -27.90 -6.63
N THR A 30 -31.66 -27.41 -6.52
CA THR A 30 -30.68 -27.40 -7.61
C THR A 30 -29.55 -28.37 -7.29
N VAL A 31 -29.20 -29.24 -8.23
CA VAL A 31 -28.11 -30.21 -8.06
C VAL A 31 -26.88 -29.70 -8.79
N VAL A 32 -25.78 -29.50 -8.07
CA VAL A 32 -24.50 -29.07 -8.64
C VAL A 32 -23.48 -30.19 -8.46
N LYS A 33 -22.76 -30.52 -9.54
CA LYS A 33 -21.70 -31.53 -9.54
C LYS A 33 -20.36 -30.81 -9.32
N ALA A 34 -19.80 -30.89 -8.12
CA ALA A 34 -18.51 -30.28 -7.79
C ALA A 34 -17.51 -31.37 -7.38
N LEU A 35 -16.30 -31.32 -7.95
CA LEU A 35 -15.17 -32.15 -7.52
C LEU A 35 -14.55 -31.49 -6.29
N LEU A 36 -14.82 -32.03 -5.10
CA LEU A 36 -14.31 -31.49 -3.84
C LEU A 36 -13.43 -32.53 -3.15
N THR A 37 -12.23 -32.12 -2.75
CA THR A 37 -11.28 -32.97 -2.02
C THR A 37 -11.68 -33.08 -0.52
N PRO A 38 -11.28 -34.15 0.18
CA PRO A 38 -11.78 -34.48 1.54
C PRO A 38 -11.52 -33.40 2.61
N TRP A 39 -10.52 -32.55 2.41
CA TRP A 39 -10.16 -31.48 3.34
C TRP A 39 -11.21 -30.37 3.43
N LEU A 40 -11.90 -30.08 2.33
CA LEU A 40 -12.89 -29.02 2.29
C LEU A 40 -14.14 -29.34 3.13
N VAL A 41 -14.45 -30.62 3.33
CA VAL A 41 -15.57 -31.04 4.21
C VAL A 41 -15.26 -30.73 5.67
N VAL A 42 -14.00 -30.85 6.10
CA VAL A 42 -13.57 -30.54 7.47
C VAL A 42 -13.62 -29.03 7.72
N ASP A 43 -13.20 -28.21 6.76
CA ASP A 43 -13.22 -26.76 6.88
C ASP A 43 -14.65 -26.20 6.82
N LEU A 44 -15.53 -26.78 6.00
CA LEU A 44 -16.97 -26.44 5.99
C LEU A 44 -17.67 -26.79 7.32
N LEU A 45 -17.28 -27.89 7.97
CA LEU A 45 -17.80 -28.26 9.29
C LEU A 45 -17.28 -27.35 10.41
N ARG A 46 -16.05 -26.83 10.29
CA ARG A 46 -15.47 -25.84 11.20
C ARG A 46 -16.14 -24.48 11.06
N ALA A 47 -16.32 -24.00 9.83
CA ALA A 47 -17.00 -22.72 9.54
C ALA A 47 -18.46 -22.70 10.02
N ARG A 48 -19.19 -23.82 9.85
CA ARG A 48 -20.57 -23.97 10.35
C ARG A 48 -20.68 -23.83 11.88
N LYS A 49 -19.60 -24.11 12.63
CA LYS A 49 -19.57 -23.99 14.09
C LYS A 49 -19.30 -22.56 14.57
N ALA A 50 -18.75 -21.69 13.71
CA ALA A 50 -18.28 -20.35 14.07
C ALA A 50 -19.32 -19.21 13.88
N ARG A 51 -20.53 -19.47 13.33
CA ARG A 51 -21.59 -18.45 13.11
C ARG A 51 -21.17 -17.21 12.29
N GLU A 52 -20.11 -17.31 11.50
CA GLU A 52 -19.72 -16.23 10.58
C GLU A 52 -20.39 -16.43 9.21
N SER A 53 -20.68 -15.31 8.55
CA SER A 53 -21.61 -15.26 7.43
C SER A 53 -21.07 -16.03 6.21
N TRP A 54 -21.96 -16.61 5.40
CA TRP A 54 -21.61 -17.34 4.18
C TRP A 54 -20.78 -16.51 3.16
N ALA A 55 -20.76 -15.18 3.29
CA ALA A 55 -19.99 -14.28 2.44
C ALA A 55 -18.47 -14.39 2.64
N GLU A 56 -18.00 -14.61 3.87
CA GLU A 56 -16.55 -14.72 4.17
C GLU A 56 -15.98 -16.08 3.73
N CYS A 57 -16.76 -17.16 3.85
CA CYS A 57 -16.37 -18.49 3.35
C CYS A 57 -16.25 -18.55 1.83
N LEU A 58 -17.09 -17.82 1.09
CA LEU A 58 -17.01 -17.76 -0.37
C LEU A 58 -15.77 -16.97 -0.85
N PHE A 59 -15.28 -16.01 -0.07
CA PHE A 59 -14.09 -15.23 -0.42
C PHE A 59 -12.80 -16.06 -0.28
N GLN A 60 -12.65 -16.83 0.81
CA GLN A 60 -11.47 -17.69 0.99
C GLN A 60 -11.40 -18.86 -0.02
N LEU A 61 -12.54 -19.28 -0.57
CA LEU A 61 -12.61 -20.33 -1.60
C LEU A 61 -12.14 -19.86 -2.99
N TYR A 62 -12.11 -18.55 -3.26
CA TYR A 62 -11.55 -17.99 -4.50
C TYR A 62 -10.07 -17.60 -4.37
N SER A 63 -9.49 -17.66 -3.17
CA SER A 63 -8.06 -17.37 -2.93
C SER A 63 -7.15 -18.59 -3.03
N MET A 64 -7.70 -19.78 -3.31
CA MET A 64 -6.93 -21.00 -3.62
C MET A 64 -7.00 -21.30 -5.13
N GLY A 65 -6.78 -20.26 -5.94
CA GLY A 65 -6.39 -20.43 -7.33
C GLY A 65 -4.93 -20.89 -7.38
N SER A 66 -4.61 -21.75 -8.34
CA SER A 66 -3.26 -22.24 -8.64
C SER A 66 -2.18 -21.15 -8.48
N PRO A 67 -0.94 -21.50 -8.08
CA PRO A 67 0.16 -20.54 -8.09
C PRO A 67 0.13 -19.76 -9.41
N PRO A 68 0.36 -18.43 -9.38
CA PRO A 68 0.30 -17.64 -10.59
C PRO A 68 1.14 -18.33 -11.67
N PRO A 69 0.67 -18.41 -12.93
CA PRO A 69 1.50 -18.88 -14.03
C PRO A 69 2.82 -18.13 -13.92
N SER A 70 3.93 -18.88 -13.93
CA SER A 70 5.31 -18.42 -13.77
C SER A 70 5.46 -16.92 -14.06
N LEU A 71 5.86 -16.16 -13.04
CA LEU A 71 6.10 -14.72 -13.10
C LEU A 71 6.62 -14.32 -14.49
N PRO A 72 5.96 -13.39 -15.22
CA PRO A 72 6.59 -12.76 -16.37
C PRO A 72 7.99 -12.35 -15.94
N SER A 73 9.00 -12.76 -16.70
CA SER A 73 10.40 -12.63 -16.30
C SER A 73 10.67 -11.27 -15.66
N LEU A 74 11.29 -11.27 -14.48
CA LEU A 74 11.85 -10.09 -13.76
C LEU A 74 12.95 -9.37 -14.56
N VAL A 75 13.01 -9.59 -15.87
CA VAL A 75 13.89 -8.87 -16.78
C VAL A 75 13.21 -7.54 -17.06
N SER A 76 13.77 -6.47 -16.47
CA SER A 76 13.47 -5.09 -16.81
C SER A 76 13.20 -4.98 -18.31
N ALA A 77 12.03 -4.44 -18.68
CA ALA A 77 11.65 -4.27 -20.09
C ALA A 77 12.61 -3.32 -20.84
N ASN A 78 13.46 -2.60 -20.09
CA ASN A 78 14.46 -1.67 -20.59
C ASN A 78 15.84 -2.01 -19.98
N PRO A 79 16.69 -2.78 -20.67
CA PRO A 79 18.05 -3.06 -20.22
C PRO A 79 18.79 -1.76 -19.91
N GLY A 80 19.18 -1.56 -18.64
CA GLY A 80 19.79 -0.29 -18.21
C GLY A 80 18.97 0.46 -17.16
N CYS A 81 17.66 0.23 -17.10
CA CYS A 81 16.79 0.88 -16.12
C CYS A 81 16.45 -0.02 -14.92
N CYS A 82 16.21 0.62 -13.78
CA CYS A 82 15.54 0.07 -12.61
C CYS A 82 14.06 0.50 -12.62
N ARG A 83 13.14 -0.44 -12.54
CA ARG A 83 11.69 -0.20 -12.57
C ARG A 83 11.12 -0.03 -11.16
N PHE A 84 10.66 1.18 -10.87
CA PHE A 84 9.94 1.52 -9.65
C PHE A 84 8.43 1.37 -9.85
N VAL A 85 7.78 0.70 -8.92
CA VAL A 85 6.31 0.62 -8.81
C VAL A 85 5.92 1.45 -7.61
N CYS A 86 5.20 2.53 -7.86
CA CYS A 86 4.94 3.58 -6.88
C CYS A 86 3.48 3.55 -6.44
N ILE A 87 3.28 3.54 -5.12
CA ILE A 87 1.99 3.69 -4.45
C ILE A 87 2.16 4.59 -3.22
N SER A 88 1.05 5.14 -2.74
CA SER A 88 1.00 5.94 -1.51
C SER A 88 -0.42 5.91 -0.94
N ASP A 89 -0.60 6.39 0.29
CA ASP A 89 -1.90 6.74 0.89
C ASP A 89 -2.91 5.60 0.77
N THR A 90 -2.53 4.40 1.21
CA THR A 90 -3.42 3.24 1.12
C THR A 90 -4.45 3.20 2.24
N HIS A 91 -4.19 3.81 3.40
CA HIS A 91 -5.15 3.96 4.49
C HIS A 91 -5.90 2.65 4.83
N GLN A 92 -5.12 1.58 5.06
CA GLN A 92 -5.58 0.20 5.28
C GLN A 92 -6.37 -0.46 4.14
N CYS A 93 -6.41 0.16 2.96
CA CYS A 93 -7.09 -0.38 1.79
C CYS A 93 -6.14 -1.09 0.82
N HIS A 94 -4.91 -1.40 1.25
CA HIS A 94 -3.89 -2.06 0.44
C HIS A 94 -4.34 -3.43 -0.11
N ASP A 95 -5.12 -4.20 0.66
CA ASP A 95 -5.72 -5.48 0.20
C ASP A 95 -6.81 -5.32 -0.88
N ARG A 96 -7.30 -4.09 -1.09
CA ARG A 96 -8.36 -3.79 -2.06
C ARG A 96 -7.80 -3.20 -3.35
N LEU A 97 -6.50 -2.95 -3.42
CA LEU A 97 -5.86 -2.45 -4.62
C LEU A 97 -5.92 -3.51 -5.74
N PRO A 98 -5.95 -3.08 -7.01
CA PRO A 98 -5.72 -4.01 -8.10
C PRO A 98 -4.33 -4.66 -7.96
N PRO A 99 -4.11 -5.84 -8.58
CA PRO A 99 -2.79 -6.47 -8.60
C PRO A 99 -1.71 -5.47 -9.05
N LEU A 100 -0.65 -5.37 -8.25
CA LEU A 100 0.45 -4.46 -8.56
C LEU A 100 1.21 -4.95 -9.79
N PRO A 101 1.59 -4.06 -10.72
CA PRO A 101 2.39 -4.43 -11.88
C PRO A 101 3.78 -4.92 -11.44
N ALA A 102 4.42 -5.74 -12.29
CA ALA A 102 5.77 -6.20 -12.04
C ALA A 102 6.78 -5.04 -12.08
N GLY A 103 7.79 -5.10 -11.22
CA GLY A 103 8.90 -4.17 -11.19
C GLY A 103 10.01 -4.63 -10.24
N ASP A 104 11.13 -3.93 -10.29
CA ASP A 104 12.32 -4.26 -9.50
C ASP A 104 12.14 -3.81 -8.04
N VAL A 105 11.57 -2.62 -7.85
CA VAL A 105 11.41 -1.96 -6.55
C VAL A 105 9.96 -1.54 -6.36
N LEU A 106 9.33 -1.96 -5.26
CA LEU A 106 8.05 -1.43 -4.82
C LEU A 106 8.28 -0.34 -3.78
N VAL A 107 7.67 0.83 -3.97
CA VAL A 107 7.78 1.97 -3.05
C VAL A 107 6.41 2.38 -2.52
N HIS A 108 6.33 2.66 -1.22
CA HIS A 108 5.16 3.25 -0.57
C HIS A 108 5.53 4.56 0.13
N CYS A 109 4.89 5.68 -0.26
CA CYS A 109 5.22 7.02 0.22
C CYS A 109 4.27 7.55 1.31
N GLY A 110 4.02 6.73 2.34
CA GLY A 110 3.31 7.13 3.56
C GLY A 110 1.81 6.89 3.55
N ASP A 111 1.22 7.00 4.74
CA ASP A 111 -0.21 6.86 5.04
C ASP A 111 -0.78 5.50 4.63
N PHE A 112 -0.07 4.43 5.03
CA PHE A 112 -0.60 3.07 4.92
C PHE A 112 -1.51 2.68 6.07
N THR A 113 -1.41 3.39 7.20
CA THR A 113 -2.30 3.27 8.35
C THR A 113 -3.32 4.43 8.40
N ASN A 114 -4.29 4.36 9.31
CA ASN A 114 -5.20 5.48 9.60
C ASN A 114 -4.83 6.19 10.89
N PHE A 115 -4.36 5.44 11.89
CA PHE A 115 -4.01 5.99 13.21
C PHE A 115 -2.69 5.42 13.74
N GLY A 116 -1.96 4.68 12.90
CA GLY A 116 -0.65 4.15 13.27
C GLY A 116 -0.66 3.13 14.40
N SER A 117 -1.72 2.34 14.63
CA SER A 117 -1.62 1.25 15.61
C SER A 117 -0.68 0.16 15.13
N ARG A 118 -0.08 -0.61 16.05
CA ARG A 118 0.83 -1.70 15.70
C ARG A 118 0.15 -2.76 14.83
N ASP A 119 -1.14 -3.02 15.05
CA ASP A 119 -1.90 -3.97 14.22
C ASP A 119 -2.07 -3.47 12.76
N GLU A 120 -2.29 -2.17 12.56
CA GLU A 120 -2.34 -1.56 11.23
C GLU A 120 -0.99 -1.67 10.52
N VAL A 121 0.10 -1.34 11.23
CA VAL A 121 1.47 -1.49 10.73
C VAL A 121 1.76 -2.95 10.35
N ARG A 122 1.41 -3.90 11.22
CA ARG A 122 1.61 -5.34 10.99
C ARG A 122 0.85 -5.83 9.77
N LYS A 123 -0.42 -5.46 9.61
CA LYS A 123 -1.26 -5.82 8.44
C LYS A 123 -0.63 -5.31 7.15
N PHE A 124 -0.23 -4.02 7.14
CA PHE A 124 0.46 -3.44 6.00
C PHE A 124 1.78 -4.15 5.69
N ALA A 125 2.62 -4.37 6.69
CA ALA A 125 3.92 -5.02 6.50
C ALA A 125 3.77 -6.46 5.98
N LEU A 126 2.76 -7.21 6.42
CA LEU A 126 2.43 -8.53 5.87
C LEU A 126 2.02 -8.45 4.40
N TRP A 127 1.13 -7.53 4.05
CA TRP A 127 0.71 -7.32 2.67
C TRP A 127 1.87 -6.90 1.77
N MET A 128 2.69 -5.93 2.22
CA MET A 128 3.84 -5.40 1.49
C MET A 128 4.89 -6.50 1.25
N ALA A 129 5.14 -7.36 2.25
CA ALA A 129 6.06 -8.47 2.13
C ALA A 129 5.58 -9.53 1.12
N SER A 130 4.27 -9.72 0.99
CA SER A 130 3.68 -10.69 0.04
C SER A 130 3.80 -10.27 -1.43
N GLN A 131 4.12 -9.01 -1.70
CA GLN A 131 4.26 -8.52 -3.08
C GLN A 131 5.49 -9.12 -3.76
N PRO A 132 5.42 -9.42 -5.09
CA PRO A 132 6.46 -10.18 -5.79
C PRO A 132 7.74 -9.40 -6.06
N HIS A 133 7.77 -8.09 -5.79
CA HIS A 133 8.91 -7.21 -6.08
C HIS A 133 10.15 -7.59 -5.25
N GLY A 134 11.33 -7.49 -5.85
CA GLY A 134 12.58 -7.91 -5.22
C GLY A 134 12.95 -7.06 -4.01
N LEU A 135 12.79 -5.74 -4.12
CA LEU A 135 13.02 -4.78 -3.05
C LEU A 135 11.74 -4.01 -2.71
N LYS A 136 11.56 -3.73 -1.41
CA LYS A 136 10.43 -2.94 -0.88
C LYS A 136 10.96 -1.78 -0.05
N LEU A 137 10.63 -0.55 -0.44
CA LEU A 137 10.97 0.67 0.29
C LEU A 137 9.70 1.32 0.81
N VAL A 138 9.73 1.78 2.06
CA VAL A 138 8.59 2.45 2.70
C VAL A 138 9.08 3.73 3.37
N VAL A 139 8.41 4.84 3.08
CA VAL A 139 8.48 6.09 3.84
C VAL A 139 7.17 6.20 4.62
N PRO A 140 7.18 6.47 5.94
CA PRO A 140 5.98 6.78 6.70
C PRO A 140 5.31 8.10 6.28
N GLY A 141 4.03 8.24 6.56
CA GLY A 141 3.27 9.49 6.45
C GLY A 141 2.71 9.95 7.79
N ASN A 142 1.95 11.05 7.78
CA ASN A 142 1.46 11.66 9.01
C ASN A 142 0.43 10.81 9.77
N HIS A 143 -0.23 9.84 9.11
CA HIS A 143 -1.12 8.87 9.76
C HIS A 143 -0.38 7.68 10.39
N ASP A 144 0.89 7.45 10.02
CA ASP A 144 1.71 6.33 10.52
C ASP A 144 2.34 6.64 11.88
N MET A 145 1.47 7.04 12.82
CA MET A 145 1.80 7.72 14.07
C MET A 145 2.83 7.03 14.95
N ILE A 146 2.74 5.71 15.13
CA ILE A 146 3.68 4.94 15.95
C ILE A 146 5.11 4.95 15.40
N LEU A 147 5.31 5.34 14.15
CA LEU A 147 6.63 5.36 13.51
C LEU A 147 7.39 6.68 13.72
N ASP A 148 6.75 7.71 14.29
CA ASP A 148 7.42 8.87 14.85
C ASP A 148 7.52 8.67 16.37
N GLU A 149 8.67 8.17 16.84
CA GLU A 149 8.90 7.82 18.25
C GLU A 149 8.61 9.01 19.18
N SER A 150 9.13 10.19 18.82
CA SER A 150 9.00 11.40 19.63
C SER A 150 7.55 11.88 19.76
N TYR A 151 6.81 11.80 18.65
CA TYR A 151 5.39 12.12 18.62
C TYR A 151 4.59 11.07 19.40
N TYR A 152 4.84 9.79 19.16
CA TYR A 152 4.06 8.70 19.75
C TYR A 152 4.21 8.67 21.27
N ASP A 153 5.42 8.87 21.80
CA ASP A 153 5.65 8.95 23.25
C ASP A 153 4.84 10.08 23.91
N ALA A 154 4.66 11.20 23.22
CA ALA A 154 3.92 12.35 23.73
C ALA A 154 2.39 12.27 23.53
N TYR A 155 1.94 11.60 22.46
CA TYR A 155 0.56 11.71 21.98
C TYR A 155 -0.16 10.37 21.73
N TRP A 156 0.40 9.21 22.10
CA TRP A 156 -0.23 7.90 21.88
C TRP A 156 -1.68 7.83 22.43
N GLY A 157 -1.94 8.49 23.57
CA GLY A 157 -3.24 8.47 24.25
C GLY A 157 -4.35 9.19 23.50
N ASP A 158 -4.01 10.02 22.50
CA ASP A 158 -5.00 10.69 21.64
C ASP A 158 -5.65 9.70 20.65
N TRP A 159 -4.98 8.57 20.36
CA TRP A 159 -5.34 7.66 19.25
C TRP A 159 -5.43 6.19 19.64
N SER A 160 -4.82 5.80 20.77
CA SER A 160 -4.71 4.41 21.21
C SER A 160 -5.20 4.24 22.65
N ALA A 161 -5.89 3.13 22.92
CA ALA A 161 -6.37 2.81 24.28
C ALA A 161 -5.23 2.40 25.23
N GLN A 162 -4.10 1.94 24.68
CA GLN A 162 -2.90 1.54 25.40
C GLN A 162 -1.68 1.97 24.59
N GLN A 163 -0.59 2.30 25.28
CA GLN A 163 0.67 2.60 24.62
C GLN A 163 1.26 1.32 24.03
N GLU A 164 1.51 1.30 22.73
CA GLU A 164 2.19 0.21 22.04
C GLU A 164 3.69 0.53 21.87
N SER A 165 4.47 -0.41 21.35
CA SER A 165 5.92 -0.22 21.19
C SER A 165 6.29 0.26 19.78
N HIS A 166 6.93 1.44 19.71
CA HIS A 166 7.56 1.96 18.48
C HIS A 166 8.55 0.94 17.88
N SER A 167 9.44 0.40 18.69
CA SER A 167 10.48 -0.52 18.22
C SER A 167 9.90 -1.84 17.70
N GLU A 168 8.82 -2.34 18.30
CA GLU A 168 8.10 -3.50 17.76
C GLU A 168 7.39 -3.20 16.44
N ALA A 169 6.83 -1.99 16.28
CA ALA A 169 6.23 -1.57 15.01
C ALA A 169 7.28 -1.46 13.90
N VAL A 170 8.46 -0.88 14.18
CA VAL A 170 9.59 -0.86 13.24
C VAL A 170 10.08 -2.28 12.92
N ALA A 171 10.08 -3.19 13.89
CA ALA A 171 10.49 -4.59 13.70
C ALA A 171 9.59 -5.38 12.73
N GLU A 172 8.32 -4.99 12.54
CA GLU A 172 7.45 -5.60 11.53
C GLU A 172 7.98 -5.42 10.11
N PHE A 173 8.73 -4.34 9.84
CA PHE A 173 9.35 -4.10 8.54
C PHE A 173 10.66 -4.88 8.38
N THR A 174 11.58 -4.71 9.34
CA THR A 174 12.93 -5.29 9.25
C THR A 174 12.90 -6.82 9.26
N SER A 175 12.01 -7.43 10.05
CA SER A 175 11.82 -8.90 10.08
C SER A 175 11.29 -9.48 8.76
N ARG A 176 10.79 -8.63 7.85
CA ARG A 176 10.19 -9.00 6.56
C ARG A 176 11.02 -8.53 5.36
N GLY A 177 12.22 -8.00 5.60
CA GLY A 177 13.09 -7.48 4.55
C GLY A 177 12.59 -6.21 3.88
N ILE A 178 11.67 -5.48 4.51
CA ILE A 178 11.18 -4.18 4.03
C ILE A 178 12.10 -3.09 4.57
N GLN A 179 12.56 -2.20 3.69
CA GLN A 179 13.43 -1.08 4.08
C GLN A 179 12.57 0.12 4.45
N LEU A 180 12.49 0.42 5.75
CA LEU A 180 11.85 1.62 6.26
C LEU A 180 12.84 2.79 6.21
N LEU A 181 12.52 3.83 5.46
CA LEU A 181 13.35 5.01 5.27
C LEU A 181 12.75 6.21 6.02
N VAL A 182 13.46 6.62 7.06
CA VAL A 182 13.18 7.83 7.85
C VAL A 182 14.49 8.61 7.93
N ASP A 183 14.60 9.63 7.08
CA ASP A 183 15.79 10.48 6.90
C ASP A 183 17.07 9.70 6.58
N LYS A 184 16.94 8.69 5.71
CA LYS A 184 18.02 7.73 5.39
C LYS A 184 18.18 7.51 3.90
N SER A 185 19.43 7.23 3.51
CA SER A 185 19.80 6.79 2.16
C SER A 185 19.97 5.29 2.05
N ILE A 186 19.70 4.75 0.88
CA ILE A 186 20.03 3.38 0.48
C ILE A 186 20.45 3.35 -1.00
N GLU A 187 21.40 2.48 -1.34
CA GLU A 187 21.77 2.23 -2.74
C GLU A 187 20.90 1.11 -3.32
N VAL A 188 20.29 1.36 -4.47
CA VAL A 188 19.38 0.43 -5.13
C VAL A 188 19.74 0.32 -6.60
N HIS A 189 20.33 -0.81 -6.99
CA HIS A 189 20.75 -1.05 -8.37
C HIS A 189 21.67 0.05 -8.95
N GLY A 190 22.53 0.65 -8.12
CA GLY A 190 23.43 1.75 -8.49
C GLY A 190 22.81 3.15 -8.38
N LEU A 191 21.54 3.27 -7.96
CA LEU A 191 20.86 4.54 -7.72
C LEU A 191 20.90 4.89 -6.23
N HIS A 192 21.19 6.15 -5.92
CA HIS A 192 21.04 6.66 -4.56
C HIS A 192 19.58 7.05 -4.28
N VAL A 193 18.95 6.34 -3.35
CA VAL A 193 17.57 6.60 -2.91
C VAL A 193 17.61 7.24 -1.52
N TYR A 194 16.88 8.34 -1.33
CA TYR A 194 16.70 8.98 -0.01
C TYR A 194 15.22 9.04 0.36
N GLY A 195 14.87 8.70 1.61
CA GLY A 195 13.50 8.72 2.11
C GLY A 195 13.30 9.60 3.33
N SER A 196 12.26 10.44 3.35
CA SER A 196 11.95 11.36 4.46
C SER A 196 10.43 11.62 4.61
N PRO A 197 9.83 11.44 5.81
CA PRO A 197 8.37 11.42 5.99
C PRO A 197 7.73 12.80 6.27
N TRP A 198 8.53 13.84 6.47
CA TRP A 198 8.06 15.07 7.11
C TRP A 198 7.01 15.84 6.30
N VAL A 199 6.01 16.36 7.01
CA VAL A 199 4.94 17.24 6.50
C VAL A 199 4.98 18.59 7.20
N THR A 200 4.68 19.66 6.47
CA THR A 200 4.59 20.99 7.10
C THR A 200 3.32 21.03 7.95
N ARG A 201 3.42 21.54 9.17
CA ARG A 201 2.28 21.64 10.06
C ARG A 201 1.33 22.74 9.57
N TYR A 202 0.24 22.35 8.90
CA TYR A 202 -0.76 23.30 8.39
C TYR A 202 -1.98 23.49 9.31
N ALA A 203 -2.19 22.60 10.29
CA ALA A 203 -3.42 22.60 11.10
C ALA A 203 -3.16 22.30 12.60
N SER A 204 -4.20 22.48 13.40
CA SER A 204 -4.21 22.15 14.84
C SER A 204 -4.19 20.65 15.13
N TRP A 205 -4.42 19.81 14.12
CA TRP A 205 -4.37 18.35 14.24
C TRP A 205 -2.95 17.91 14.56
N LYS A 206 -2.81 17.14 15.63
CA LYS A 206 -1.53 16.57 16.04
C LYS A 206 -1.39 15.25 15.31
N THR A 207 -0.71 15.23 14.17
CA THR A 207 -0.34 13.99 13.47
C THR A 207 1.19 13.80 13.55
N ALA A 208 1.69 12.63 13.16
CA ALA A 208 3.13 12.38 13.18
C ALA A 208 3.87 13.18 12.10
N PHE A 209 5.20 13.27 12.25
CA PHE A 209 6.12 13.84 11.26
C PHE A 209 5.81 15.29 10.86
N ASN A 210 5.33 16.10 11.81
CA ASN A 210 5.07 17.52 11.56
C ASN A 210 6.29 18.40 11.90
N LYS A 211 6.61 19.37 11.04
CA LYS A 211 7.52 20.47 11.36
C LYS A 211 6.89 21.82 11.02
N GLU A 212 7.25 22.84 11.80
CA GLU A 212 6.98 24.24 11.45
C GLU A 212 7.86 24.66 10.26
N SER A 213 7.46 25.72 9.55
CA SER A 213 8.10 26.13 8.28
C SER A 213 9.62 26.37 8.38
N GLU A 214 10.10 26.98 9.47
CA GLU A 214 11.53 27.25 9.67
C GLU A 214 12.34 25.95 9.82
N ALA A 215 11.94 25.08 10.74
CA ALA A 215 12.56 23.77 10.92
C ALA A 215 12.43 22.87 9.67
N MET A 216 11.39 23.08 8.88
CA MET A 216 11.21 22.39 7.60
C MET A 216 12.24 22.84 6.55
N GLY A 217 12.59 24.13 6.53
CA GLY A 217 13.66 24.65 5.67
C GLY A 217 15.01 24.01 5.99
N GLU A 218 15.38 23.98 7.26
CA GLU A 218 16.61 23.33 7.73
C GLU A 218 16.62 21.83 7.42
N HIS A 219 15.48 21.16 7.62
CA HIS A 219 15.32 19.74 7.33
C HIS A 219 15.60 19.42 5.86
N TRP A 220 14.93 20.09 4.92
CA TRP A 220 15.12 19.79 3.51
C TRP A 220 16.53 20.16 3.03
N GLN A 221 17.13 21.21 3.57
CA GLN A 221 18.53 21.54 3.28
C GLN A 221 19.52 20.47 3.77
N SER A 222 19.14 19.62 4.74
CA SER A 222 19.98 18.52 5.21
C SER A 222 19.96 17.28 4.30
N VAL A 223 19.01 17.18 3.37
CA VAL A 223 18.97 16.09 2.38
C VAL A 223 20.28 16.11 1.59
N PRO A 224 20.99 14.98 1.40
CA PRO A 224 22.28 14.98 0.72
C PRO A 224 22.17 15.33 -0.78
N ASP A 225 23.26 15.82 -1.35
CA ASP A 225 23.40 15.90 -2.81
C ASP A 225 23.53 14.51 -3.45
N GLY A 226 23.40 14.42 -4.78
CA GLY A 226 23.61 13.18 -5.52
C GLY A 226 22.54 12.12 -5.32
N VAL A 227 21.34 12.53 -4.89
CA VAL A 227 20.15 11.68 -4.77
C VAL A 227 19.53 11.50 -6.17
N ASP A 228 19.48 10.26 -6.66
CA ASP A 228 18.82 9.93 -7.92
C ASP A 228 17.30 9.76 -7.75
N VAL A 229 16.87 9.21 -6.61
CA VAL A 229 15.46 8.97 -6.28
C VAL A 229 15.13 9.53 -4.90
N LEU A 230 14.23 10.50 -4.86
CA LEU A 230 13.73 11.08 -3.62
C LEU A 230 12.35 10.51 -3.30
N LEU A 231 12.16 10.00 -2.08
CA LEU A 231 10.89 9.52 -1.57
C LEU A 231 10.48 10.42 -0.39
N THR A 232 9.38 11.15 -0.53
CA THR A 232 8.81 11.93 0.57
C THR A 232 7.36 11.55 0.81
N HIS A 233 6.76 11.93 1.93
CA HIS A 233 5.32 11.83 2.05
C HIS A 233 4.62 13.06 1.46
N MET A 234 5.01 14.27 1.87
CA MET A 234 4.43 15.50 1.30
C MET A 234 4.97 15.83 -0.10
N PRO A 235 4.17 16.50 -0.95
CA PRO A 235 4.61 17.00 -2.25
C PRO A 235 5.45 18.29 -2.15
N PRO A 236 6.31 18.55 -3.13
CA PRO A 236 6.91 19.87 -3.33
C PRO A 236 5.84 20.87 -3.79
N LEU A 237 5.99 22.14 -3.41
CA LEU A 237 5.13 23.20 -3.94
C LEU A 237 5.21 23.26 -5.47
N GLY A 238 4.06 23.24 -6.14
CA GLY A 238 3.97 23.41 -7.59
C GLY A 238 3.70 22.13 -8.39
N VAL A 239 3.87 20.94 -7.81
CA VAL A 239 3.72 19.66 -8.52
C VAL A 239 2.99 18.63 -7.66
N GLY A 240 1.87 18.10 -8.15
CA GLY A 240 1.11 17.05 -7.44
C GLY A 240 0.58 17.51 -6.07
N ASP A 241 0.30 18.81 -5.92
CA ASP A 241 0.08 19.51 -4.66
C ASP A 241 -1.23 20.30 -4.59
N ARG A 242 -2.14 20.07 -5.55
CA ARG A 242 -3.44 20.73 -5.61
C ARG A 242 -4.48 20.03 -4.76
N ASP A 243 -5.02 20.73 -3.77
CA ASP A 243 -6.15 20.24 -2.96
C ASP A 243 -7.48 20.22 -3.76
N GLN A 244 -8.56 19.81 -3.10
CA GLN A 244 -9.92 19.80 -3.66
C GLN A 244 -10.44 21.16 -4.15
N ASP A 245 -9.91 22.26 -3.61
CA ASP A 245 -10.23 23.63 -4.01
C ASP A 245 -9.28 24.14 -5.11
N GLY A 246 -8.36 23.30 -5.58
CA GLY A 246 -7.33 23.63 -6.57
C GLY A 246 -6.18 24.47 -6.02
N ARG A 247 -6.12 24.70 -4.70
CA ARG A 247 -5.06 25.47 -4.03
C ARG A 247 -3.82 24.61 -3.92
N ARG A 248 -2.66 25.26 -4.00
CA ARG A 248 -1.35 24.61 -3.86
C ARG A 248 -0.97 24.53 -2.39
N THR A 249 -0.64 23.33 -1.94
CA THR A 249 -0.38 23.01 -0.52
C THR A 249 0.98 22.34 -0.30
N GLY A 250 1.78 22.16 -1.35
CA GLY A 250 3.10 21.55 -1.24
C GLY A 250 4.11 22.43 -0.50
N CYS A 251 5.25 21.85 -0.12
CA CYS A 251 6.29 22.58 0.61
C CYS A 251 7.17 23.41 -0.33
N PRO A 252 7.30 24.74 -0.11
CA PRO A 252 8.22 25.57 -0.88
C PRO A 252 9.69 25.20 -0.65
N HIS A 253 10.07 24.82 0.58
CA HIS A 253 11.44 24.42 0.91
C HIS A 253 11.83 23.10 0.23
N LEU A 254 10.90 22.13 0.18
CA LEU A 254 11.11 20.88 -0.57
C LEU A 254 11.24 21.15 -2.07
N ALA A 255 10.39 22.03 -2.63
CA ALA A 255 10.48 22.41 -4.04
C ALA A 255 11.84 23.04 -4.37
N GLN A 256 12.34 23.91 -3.49
CA GLN A 256 13.68 24.48 -3.62
C GLN A 256 14.75 23.39 -3.58
N ARG A 257 14.72 22.49 -2.58
CA ARG A 257 15.73 21.44 -2.46
C ARG A 257 15.74 20.49 -3.65
N VAL A 258 14.57 20.09 -4.15
CA VAL A 258 14.44 19.23 -5.32
C VAL A 258 15.08 19.89 -6.56
N LYS A 259 14.88 21.21 -6.71
CA LYS A 259 15.53 21.97 -7.79
C LYS A 259 17.05 22.02 -7.66
N GLU A 260 17.58 22.07 -6.43
CA GLU A 260 19.01 22.08 -6.16
C GLU A 260 19.67 20.71 -6.44
N ILE A 261 19.04 19.61 -6.02
CA ILE A 261 19.60 18.25 -6.19
C ILE A 261 19.29 17.62 -7.55
N GLY A 262 18.17 17.99 -8.18
CA GLY A 262 17.72 17.48 -9.47
C GLY A 262 17.59 15.95 -9.53
N PRO A 263 16.76 15.31 -8.68
CA PRO A 263 16.64 13.86 -8.69
C PRO A 263 15.96 13.41 -9.99
N ARG A 264 16.29 12.20 -10.47
CA ARG A 264 15.63 11.64 -11.67
C ARG A 264 14.17 11.31 -11.40
N LEU A 265 13.86 10.88 -10.17
CA LEU A 265 12.52 10.51 -9.71
C LEU A 265 12.25 11.11 -8.33
N HIS A 266 11.10 11.75 -8.16
CA HIS A 266 10.57 12.18 -6.86
C HIS A 266 9.18 11.59 -6.66
N VAL A 267 9.03 10.67 -5.71
CA VAL A 267 7.74 10.04 -5.38
C VAL A 267 7.23 10.54 -4.05
N PHE A 268 5.96 10.90 -3.98
CA PHE A 268 5.29 11.42 -2.80
C PHE A 268 3.81 11.07 -2.78
N GLY A 269 3.05 11.54 -1.80
CA GLY A 269 1.63 11.28 -1.64
C GLY A 269 0.91 12.47 -1.00
N HIS A 270 0.16 12.19 0.07
CA HIS A 270 -0.48 13.16 0.98
C HIS A 270 -1.66 13.93 0.37
N ILE A 271 -1.49 14.47 -0.84
CA ILE A 271 -2.54 15.24 -1.54
C ILE A 271 -3.26 14.32 -2.51
N HIS A 272 -4.31 13.64 -2.02
CA HIS A 272 -4.98 12.60 -2.81
C HIS A 272 -5.67 13.12 -4.07
N THR A 273 -6.00 14.41 -4.13
CA THR A 273 -6.70 15.04 -5.26
C THR A 273 -5.84 15.18 -6.50
N ASP A 274 -4.52 15.24 -6.36
CA ASP A 274 -3.58 15.51 -7.47
C ASP A 274 -2.76 14.27 -7.84
N TYR A 275 -3.42 13.10 -7.84
CA TYR A 275 -2.85 11.84 -8.32
C TYR A 275 -2.39 11.99 -9.78
N GLY A 276 -1.17 11.53 -10.07
CA GLY A 276 -0.61 11.52 -11.41
C GLY A 276 0.92 11.56 -11.43
N ALA A 277 1.46 11.75 -12.63
CA ALA A 277 2.89 11.93 -12.83
C ALA A 277 3.16 13.01 -13.88
N VAL A 278 4.25 13.74 -13.68
CA VAL A 278 4.73 14.77 -14.61
C VAL A 278 6.24 14.83 -14.59
N THR A 279 6.86 15.02 -15.76
CA THR A 279 8.30 15.26 -15.86
C THR A 279 8.55 16.75 -16.12
N ALA A 280 9.38 17.37 -15.29
CA ALA A 280 9.77 18.76 -15.43
C ALA A 280 11.24 18.94 -15.02
N GLU A 281 11.99 19.72 -15.80
CA GLU A 281 13.40 20.05 -15.53
C GLU A 281 14.30 18.81 -15.28
N GLY A 282 13.98 17.67 -15.91
CA GLY A 282 14.75 16.42 -15.77
C GLY A 282 14.29 15.50 -14.62
N THR A 283 13.42 15.98 -13.73
CA THR A 283 12.82 15.18 -12.64
C THR A 283 11.45 14.68 -13.04
N THR A 284 11.20 13.37 -12.84
CA THR A 284 9.85 12.80 -12.89
C THR A 284 9.24 12.82 -11.51
N TYR A 285 8.15 13.56 -11.35
CA TYR A 285 7.38 13.68 -10.13
C TYR A 285 6.19 12.72 -10.18
N VAL A 286 5.94 12.01 -9.09
CA VAL A 286 4.89 11.00 -9.00
C VAL A 286 4.12 11.17 -7.70
N ASN A 287 2.83 11.44 -7.82
CA ASN A 287 1.83 11.33 -6.76
C ASN A 287 0.96 10.09 -7.06
N PRO A 288 1.25 8.92 -6.46
CA PRO A 288 0.52 7.69 -6.67
C PRO A 288 -0.46 7.42 -5.51
N ALA A 289 -1.10 8.47 -4.96
CA ALA A 289 -2.10 8.34 -3.90
C ALA A 289 -3.20 7.34 -4.29
N SER A 290 -3.27 6.22 -3.58
CA SER A 290 -4.05 5.04 -3.98
C SER A 290 -5.55 5.21 -3.74
N VAL A 291 -5.91 6.00 -2.73
CA VAL A 291 -7.30 6.35 -2.40
C VAL A 291 -7.59 7.80 -2.76
N SER A 292 -8.85 8.13 -3.07
CA SER A 292 -9.30 9.53 -3.12
C SER A 292 -9.56 10.11 -1.73
N ASP A 293 -9.83 11.41 -1.61
CA ASP A 293 -10.20 12.07 -0.33
C ASP A 293 -11.36 11.40 0.43
N GLY A 294 -12.24 10.68 -0.29
CA GLY A 294 -13.30 9.88 0.32
C GLY A 294 -12.87 8.48 0.76
N TYR A 295 -11.56 8.20 0.81
CA TYR A 295 -10.95 6.89 1.07
C TYR A 295 -11.49 5.78 0.14
N ARG A 296 -11.87 6.16 -1.08
CA ARG A 296 -12.41 5.22 -2.07
C ARG A 296 -11.28 4.62 -2.87
N VAL A 297 -11.33 3.30 -3.01
CA VAL A 297 -10.47 2.53 -3.90
C VAL A 297 -11.18 2.32 -5.23
N GLY A 298 -10.42 2.29 -6.31
CA GLY A 298 -10.91 2.04 -7.67
C GLY A 298 -10.72 3.26 -8.58
N GLY A 299 -10.25 3.02 -9.79
CA GLY A 299 -9.95 4.07 -10.78
C GLY A 299 -8.53 4.65 -10.70
N ARG A 300 -7.69 4.17 -9.77
CA ARG A 300 -6.26 4.49 -9.67
C ARG A 300 -5.45 3.20 -9.67
N SER A 301 -4.30 3.26 -10.33
CA SER A 301 -3.35 2.14 -10.43
C SER A 301 -2.03 2.58 -9.84
N ALA A 302 -1.18 1.62 -9.46
CA ALA A 302 0.22 1.95 -9.17
C ALA A 302 0.86 2.62 -10.40
N ILE A 303 1.69 3.63 -10.16
CA ILE A 303 2.41 4.33 -11.23
C ILE A 303 3.77 3.65 -11.39
N VAL A 304 4.12 3.28 -12.62
CA VAL A 304 5.38 2.59 -12.93
C VAL A 304 6.33 3.54 -13.62
N VAL A 305 7.55 3.66 -13.11
CA VAL A 305 8.60 4.52 -13.68
C VAL A 305 9.89 3.73 -13.85
N ASP A 306 10.45 3.78 -15.05
CA ASP A 306 11.79 3.24 -15.34
C ASP A 306 12.83 4.35 -15.15
N VAL A 307 13.74 4.15 -14.20
CA VAL A 307 14.84 5.09 -13.91
C VAL A 307 16.14 4.51 -14.46
N LEU A 308 16.83 5.26 -15.31
CA LEU A 308 18.15 4.87 -15.84
C LEU A 308 19.15 4.71 -14.69
N ARG A 309 19.92 3.62 -14.70
CA ARG A 309 21.04 3.38 -13.76
C ARG A 309 22.29 4.17 -14.17
#